data_AF-A0A8S4NMR3-F1
#
_entry.id   AF-A0A8S4NMR3-F1
#
_cell.length_a   1.000
_cell.length_b   1.000
_cell.length_c   1.000
_cell.angle_alpha   90.00
_cell.angle_beta   90.00
_cell.angle_gamma   90.00
#
_symmetry.space_group_name_H-M   'P 1'
#
loop_
_entity.id
_entity.type
_entity.pdbx_description
1 polymer ?
#
loop_
_entity_poly.entity_id
_entity_poly.type
_entity_poly.pdbx_seq_one_letter_code
_entity_poly.pdbx_strand_id
1 'polypeptide(L)'
;KGWHVFYHFVGAVPGSTELEKLLKRLLKEMGVETDMVKDLDSAAQFTCGALNNEKTRPTVIIVDALNQLDNDTAAEVVSWVPKKLAPQIRCVFSMIPDTPQHKVFQSREPQPYMMNLTPLDMESRTDIIKDMLGKYNKSLDKQQMQTLLSKESSQNPLWLSLACEELRVFGNFRMISQKIEEMKDGLWS
;
A
#
# COMPACT_ATOMS: atom_id res chain seq x y z
N LYS A 1 -23.67 -0.39 14.17
CA LYS A 1 -23.39 0.46 12.98
C LYS A 1 -21.99 0.12 12.49
N GLY A 2 -21.82 -0.30 11.24
CA GLY A 2 -20.51 -0.66 10.67
C GLY A 2 -19.69 0.58 10.30
N TRP A 3 -18.39 0.39 10.08
CA TRP A 3 -17.51 1.42 9.52
C TRP A 3 -17.68 1.46 8.00
N HIS A 4 -17.78 2.65 7.42
CA HIS A 4 -17.60 2.82 5.98
C HIS A 4 -16.12 2.67 5.63
N VAL A 5 -15.80 1.97 4.56
CA VAL A 5 -14.41 1.84 4.09
C VAL A 5 -14.30 2.51 2.73
N PHE A 6 -13.51 3.57 2.68
CA PHE A 6 -13.07 4.22 1.46
C PHE A 6 -11.65 3.77 1.16
N TYR A 7 -11.38 3.38 -0.09
CA TYR A 7 -10.03 3.08 -0.54
C TYR A 7 -9.74 3.78 -1.87
N HIS A 8 -8.46 4.09 -2.09
CA HIS A 8 -7.96 4.67 -3.32
C HIS A 8 -6.54 4.17 -3.60
N PHE A 9 -6.30 3.75 -4.84
CA PHE A 9 -5.00 3.29 -5.31
C PHE A 9 -4.47 4.31 -6.31
N VAL A 10 -3.48 5.09 -5.91
CA VAL A 10 -2.90 6.13 -6.76
C VAL A 10 -2.07 5.46 -7.86
N GLY A 11 -2.25 5.90 -9.11
CA GLY A 11 -1.57 5.32 -10.27
C GLY A 11 -2.20 4.04 -10.84
N ALA A 12 -3.24 3.49 -10.21
CA ALA A 12 -3.86 2.23 -10.65
C ALA A 12 -4.81 2.39 -11.86
N VAL A 13 -5.38 3.59 -12.05
CA VAL A 13 -6.31 3.90 -13.16
C VAL A 13 -6.09 5.33 -13.66
N PRO A 14 -6.46 5.66 -14.93
CA PRO A 14 -6.36 7.02 -15.43
C PRO A 14 -7.08 8.03 -14.52
N GLY A 15 -6.40 9.13 -14.19
CA GLY A 15 -6.90 10.19 -13.31
C GLY A 15 -6.92 9.86 -11.81
N SER A 16 -6.38 8.69 -11.38
CA SER A 16 -6.20 8.37 -9.95
C SER A 16 -5.06 9.16 -9.29
N THR A 17 -4.23 9.83 -10.07
CA THR A 17 -3.19 10.73 -9.57
C THR A 17 -3.74 12.12 -9.24
N GLU A 18 -4.95 12.46 -9.70
CA GLU A 18 -5.54 13.78 -9.51
C GLU A 18 -6.18 13.92 -8.13
N LEU A 19 -5.56 14.71 -7.25
CA LEU A 19 -6.03 14.89 -5.88
C LEU A 19 -7.45 15.45 -5.80
N GLU A 20 -7.83 16.42 -6.65
CA GLU A 20 -9.17 16.99 -6.61
C GLU A 20 -10.26 15.92 -6.85
N LYS A 21 -10.02 15.00 -7.80
CA LYS A 21 -10.94 13.88 -8.09
C LYS A 21 -11.04 12.92 -6.91
N LEU A 22 -9.91 12.60 -6.26
CA LEU A 22 -9.87 11.79 -5.04
C LEU A 22 -10.74 12.42 -3.95
N LEU A 23 -10.54 13.70 -3.66
CA LEU A 23 -11.23 14.41 -2.57
C LEU A 23 -12.72 14.57 -2.85
N LYS A 24 -13.11 14.93 -4.07
CA LYS A 24 -14.53 15.00 -4.48
C LYS A 24 -15.21 13.64 -4.33
N ARG A 25 -14.55 12.55 -4.71
CA ARG A 25 -15.09 11.18 -4.54
C ARG A 25 -15.24 10.82 -3.06
N LEU A 26 -14.23 11.12 -2.24
CA LEU A 26 -14.27 10.88 -0.79
C LEU A 26 -15.44 11.62 -0.13
N LEU A 27 -15.58 12.92 -0.40
CA LEU A 27 -16.67 13.75 0.10
C LEU A 27 -18.05 13.20 -0.28
N LYS A 28 -18.23 12.86 -1.56
CA LYS A 28 -19.47 12.26 -2.06
C LYS A 28 -19.78 10.94 -1.35
N GLU A 29 -18.79 10.07 -1.19
CA GLU A 29 -18.98 8.81 -0.48
C GLU A 29 -19.38 9.06 0.97
N MET A 30 -18.73 10.02 1.65
CA MET A 30 -19.07 10.42 3.04
C MET A 30 -20.45 11.06 3.19
N GLY A 31 -21.16 11.35 2.09
CA GLY A 31 -22.49 11.97 2.09
C GLY A 31 -22.45 13.49 2.25
N VAL A 32 -21.32 14.12 1.92
CA VAL A 32 -21.19 15.58 1.90
C VAL A 32 -21.61 16.08 0.52
N GLU A 33 -22.49 17.07 0.47
CA GLU A 33 -22.86 17.73 -0.78
C GLU A 33 -21.66 18.45 -1.40
N THR A 34 -21.34 18.13 -2.65
CA THR A 34 -20.15 18.63 -3.34
C THR A 34 -20.44 19.80 -4.28
N ASP A 35 -21.66 20.34 -4.30
CA ASP A 35 -22.07 21.42 -5.23
C ASP A 35 -21.25 22.70 -5.01
N MET A 36 -20.74 22.89 -3.79
CA MET A 36 -19.90 24.01 -3.38
C MET A 36 -18.40 23.76 -3.62
N VAL A 37 -18.02 22.55 -4.04
CA VAL A 37 -16.61 22.14 -4.27
C VAL A 37 -16.24 22.41 -5.73
N LYS A 38 -15.62 23.57 -5.97
CA LYS A 38 -15.35 24.07 -7.33
C LYS A 38 -13.97 23.69 -7.84
N ASP A 39 -13.02 23.57 -6.93
CA ASP A 39 -11.59 23.44 -7.20
C ASP A 39 -10.93 22.58 -6.13
N LEU A 40 -9.62 22.35 -6.28
CA LEU A 40 -8.81 21.59 -5.34
C LEU A 40 -8.81 22.20 -3.93
N ASP A 41 -8.68 23.52 -3.80
CA ASP A 41 -8.60 24.19 -2.49
C ASP A 41 -9.88 24.01 -1.68
N SER A 42 -11.04 24.23 -2.31
CA SER A 42 -12.33 23.96 -1.69
C SER A 42 -12.47 22.46 -1.38
N ALA A 43 -12.05 21.56 -2.28
CA ALA A 43 -12.10 20.12 -2.01
C ALA A 43 -11.27 19.73 -0.78
N ALA A 44 -10.08 20.30 -0.63
CA ALA A 44 -9.22 20.07 0.53
C ALA A 44 -9.84 20.63 1.81
N GLN A 45 -10.40 21.84 1.78
CA GLN A 45 -11.06 22.46 2.95
C GLN A 45 -12.29 21.67 3.41
N PHE A 46 -13.19 21.32 2.49
CA PHE A 46 -14.38 20.54 2.82
C PHE A 46 -14.02 19.16 3.36
N THR A 47 -13.01 18.50 2.77
CA THR A 47 -12.52 17.21 3.25
C THR A 47 -11.95 17.35 4.66
N CYS A 48 -11.08 18.32 4.89
CA CYS A 48 -10.48 18.59 6.19
C CYS A 48 -11.56 18.82 7.27
N GLY A 49 -12.58 19.61 6.96
CA GLY A 49 -13.74 19.83 7.83
C GLY A 49 -14.52 18.55 8.11
N ALA A 50 -14.79 17.74 7.09
CA ALA A 50 -15.51 16.47 7.25
C ALA A 50 -14.74 15.47 8.13
N LEU A 51 -13.42 15.39 8.00
CA LEU A 51 -12.57 14.49 8.78
C LEU A 51 -12.40 14.91 10.25
N ASN A 52 -12.63 16.20 10.56
CA ASN A 52 -12.58 16.73 11.92
C ASN A 52 -13.99 16.84 12.57
N ASN A 53 -15.06 16.50 11.85
CA ASN A 53 -16.43 16.62 12.35
C ASN A 53 -16.92 15.33 13.04
N GLU A 54 -17.30 15.41 14.31
CA GLU A 54 -17.80 14.28 15.12
C GLU A 54 -19.16 13.73 14.64
N LYS A 55 -19.88 14.48 13.82
CA LYS A 55 -21.15 14.04 13.20
C LYS A 55 -20.93 13.22 11.92
N THR A 56 -19.71 13.23 11.38
CA THR A 56 -19.37 12.43 10.21
C THR A 56 -19.55 10.95 10.54
N ARG A 57 -20.10 10.17 9.61
CA ARG A 57 -20.27 8.75 9.83
C ARG A 57 -18.92 8.04 10.07
N PRO A 58 -18.87 6.96 10.88
CA PRO A 58 -17.64 6.21 11.09
C PRO A 58 -17.02 5.75 9.77
N THR A 59 -15.78 6.16 9.49
CA THR A 59 -15.13 5.96 8.18
C THR A 59 -13.65 5.62 8.33
N VAL A 60 -13.21 4.58 7.62
CA VAL A 60 -11.80 4.24 7.40
C VAL A 60 -11.42 4.66 5.98
N ILE A 61 -10.34 5.41 5.84
CA ILE A 61 -9.82 5.92 4.58
C ILE A 61 -8.47 5.26 4.35
N ILE A 62 -8.33 4.58 3.22
CA ILE A 62 -7.09 3.92 2.81
C ILE A 62 -6.62 4.56 1.51
N VAL A 63 -5.43 5.14 1.49
CA VAL A 63 -4.83 5.66 0.25
C VAL A 63 -3.49 4.98 0.04
N ASP A 64 -3.40 4.20 -1.04
CA ASP A 64 -2.19 3.53 -1.46
C ASP A 64 -1.37 4.43 -2.39
N ALA A 65 -0.05 4.45 -2.19
CA ALA A 65 0.92 5.23 -2.94
C ALA A 65 0.64 6.75 -2.94
N LEU A 66 0.36 7.32 -1.75
CA LEU A 66 0.02 8.75 -1.59
C LEU A 66 1.06 9.70 -2.21
N ASN A 67 2.33 9.30 -2.23
CA ASN A 67 3.42 10.07 -2.83
C ASN A 67 3.38 10.15 -4.37
N GLN A 68 2.47 9.42 -5.03
CA GLN A 68 2.29 9.44 -6.49
C GLN A 68 1.15 10.36 -6.96
N LEU A 69 0.54 11.13 -6.05
CA LEU A 69 -0.47 12.13 -6.45
C LEU A 69 0.19 13.29 -7.20
N ASP A 70 -0.46 13.73 -8.28
CA ASP A 70 -0.07 14.88 -9.09
C ASP A 70 -0.41 16.15 -8.33
N ASN A 71 0.59 16.88 -7.82
CA ASN A 71 0.48 18.27 -7.35
C ASN A 71 1.87 18.93 -7.30
N ASP A 72 1.89 20.26 -7.34
CA ASP A 72 3.12 21.04 -7.35
C ASP A 72 3.84 21.01 -5.99
N THR A 73 3.11 20.84 -4.87
CA THR A 73 3.72 20.76 -3.54
C THR A 73 3.16 19.64 -2.65
N ALA A 74 4.01 19.09 -1.78
CA ALA A 74 3.61 18.09 -0.80
C ALA A 74 2.63 18.62 0.26
N ALA A 75 2.72 19.92 0.55
CA ALA A 75 1.82 20.59 1.48
C ALA A 75 0.38 20.57 0.94
N GLU A 76 0.20 20.81 -0.36
CA GLU A 76 -1.11 20.67 -1.03
C GLU A 76 -1.61 19.23 -0.96
N VAL A 77 -0.75 18.24 -1.26
CA VAL A 77 -1.11 16.81 -1.24
C VAL A 77 -1.70 16.36 0.09
N VAL A 78 -1.21 16.91 1.21
CA VAL A 78 -1.61 16.47 2.56
C VAL A 78 -2.53 17.48 3.28
N SER A 79 -2.80 18.64 2.68
CA SER A 79 -3.57 19.75 3.27
C SER A 79 -4.98 19.35 3.72
N TRP A 80 -5.59 18.40 3.01
CA TRP A 80 -6.93 17.88 3.28
C TRP A 80 -7.01 16.99 4.54
N VAL A 81 -5.87 16.50 5.07
CA VAL A 81 -5.83 15.67 6.26
C VAL A 81 -5.61 16.56 7.49
N PRO A 82 -6.59 16.72 8.40
CA PRO A 82 -6.43 17.55 9.59
C PRO A 82 -5.41 16.94 10.56
N LYS A 83 -4.81 17.78 11.41
CA LYS A 83 -3.90 17.33 12.49
C LYS A 83 -4.63 16.54 13.59
N LYS A 84 -5.92 16.83 13.80
CA LYS A 84 -6.81 16.11 14.72
C LYS A 84 -7.96 15.53 13.91
N LEU A 85 -8.06 14.21 13.90
CA LEU A 85 -9.19 13.50 13.30
C LEU A 85 -10.32 13.37 14.32
N ALA A 86 -11.57 13.35 13.83
CA ALA A 86 -12.70 12.99 14.66
C ALA A 86 -12.56 11.53 15.18
N PRO A 87 -13.07 11.18 16.37
CA PRO A 87 -12.85 9.87 16.99
C PRO A 87 -13.31 8.67 16.16
N GLN A 88 -14.24 8.87 15.24
CA GLN A 88 -14.82 7.89 14.33
C GLN A 88 -14.19 7.88 12.93
N ILE A 89 -13.08 8.59 12.74
CA ILE A 89 -12.32 8.62 11.49
C ILE A 89 -10.99 7.92 11.69
N ARG A 90 -10.60 7.10 10.71
CA ARG A 90 -9.28 6.46 10.64
C ARG A 90 -8.72 6.66 9.25
N CYS A 91 -7.44 6.99 9.17
CA CYS A 91 -6.72 7.12 7.90
C CYS A 91 -5.52 6.18 7.91
N VAL A 92 -5.32 5.45 6.82
CA VAL A 92 -4.16 4.60 6.57
C VAL A 92 -3.59 4.98 5.21
N PHE A 93 -2.32 5.36 5.19
CA PHE A 93 -1.65 5.79 3.98
C PHE A 93 -0.40 4.95 3.77
N SER A 94 -0.18 4.48 2.54
CA SER A 94 1.11 3.92 2.13
C SER A 94 1.86 4.95 1.28
N MET A 95 3.17 4.98 1.43
CA MET A 95 4.06 5.83 0.63
C MET A 95 5.49 5.33 0.71
N ILE A 96 6.32 5.76 -0.24
CA ILE A 96 7.77 5.53 -0.20
C ILE A 96 8.40 6.45 0.87
N PRO A 97 9.35 5.95 1.70
CA PRO A 97 10.10 6.75 2.66
C PRO A 97 10.80 7.96 2.00
N ASP A 98 11.09 8.97 2.81
CA ASP A 98 11.84 10.20 2.43
C ASP A 98 11.25 11.06 1.31
N THR A 99 10.08 10.69 0.80
CA THR A 99 9.28 11.53 -0.08
C THR A 99 8.83 12.81 0.64
N PRO A 100 8.56 13.91 -0.10
CA PRO A 100 8.05 15.13 0.50
C PRO A 100 6.81 14.94 1.39
N GLN A 101 5.86 14.09 0.98
CA GLN A 101 4.65 13.76 1.74
C GLN A 101 4.98 13.03 3.05
N HIS A 102 5.90 12.07 2.99
CA HIS A 102 6.39 11.36 4.17
C HIS A 102 7.00 12.32 5.20
N LYS A 103 7.84 13.26 4.74
CA LYS A 103 8.47 14.28 5.61
C LYS A 103 7.44 15.23 6.22
N VAL A 104 6.39 15.58 5.50
CA VAL A 104 5.30 16.40 6.06
C VAL A 104 4.57 15.65 7.18
N PHE A 105 4.23 14.37 7.00
CA PHE A 105 3.62 13.59 8.09
C PHE A 105 4.57 13.39 9.28
N GLN A 106 5.86 13.16 9.02
CA GLN A 106 6.86 12.99 10.07
C GLN A 106 7.03 14.24 10.94
N SER A 107 6.90 15.44 10.37
CA SER A 107 7.02 16.71 11.08
C SER A 107 5.71 17.25 11.67
N ARG A 108 4.58 16.53 11.52
CA ARG A 108 3.30 16.94 12.11
C ARG A 108 3.29 16.76 13.62
N GLU A 109 2.55 17.67 14.27
CA GLU A 109 2.20 17.57 15.69
C GLU A 109 0.68 17.57 15.86
N PRO A 110 0.08 16.54 16.50
CA PRO A 110 0.73 15.30 16.92
C PRO A 110 1.22 14.47 15.72
N GLN A 111 2.31 13.74 15.90
CA GLN A 111 2.84 12.86 14.85
C GLN A 111 1.90 11.68 14.66
N PRO A 112 1.51 11.33 13.41
CA PRO A 112 0.76 10.11 13.15
C PRO A 112 1.58 8.87 13.52
N TYR A 113 0.91 7.75 13.73
CA TYR A 113 1.58 6.46 13.88
C TYR A 113 2.27 6.09 12.55
N MET A 114 3.58 5.88 12.59
CA MET A 114 4.39 5.52 11.43
C MET A 114 4.89 4.08 11.56
N MET A 115 4.67 3.28 10.52
CA MET A 115 5.16 1.90 10.43
C MET A 115 6.04 1.75 9.19
N ASN A 116 7.32 1.46 9.40
CA ASN A 116 8.25 1.19 8.31
C ASN A 116 8.21 -0.30 7.96
N LEU A 117 8.01 -0.61 6.67
CA LEU A 117 8.09 -1.98 6.18
C LEU A 117 9.54 -2.29 5.81
N THR A 118 10.10 -3.32 6.45
CA THR A 118 11.44 -3.84 6.16
C THR A 118 11.37 -4.98 5.14
N PRO A 119 12.50 -5.35 4.52
CA PRO A 119 12.58 -6.61 3.79
C PRO A 119 12.17 -7.80 4.67
N LEU A 120 11.69 -8.88 4.05
CA LEU A 120 11.27 -10.08 4.76
C LEU A 120 12.44 -10.70 5.52
N ASP A 121 12.22 -11.03 6.78
CA ASP A 121 13.14 -11.89 7.52
C ASP A 121 13.04 -13.36 7.06
N MET A 122 13.99 -14.19 7.49
CA MET A 122 14.10 -15.57 7.04
C MET A 122 12.88 -16.44 7.42
N GLU A 123 12.25 -16.14 8.55
CA GLU A 123 11.06 -16.86 9.02
C GLU A 123 9.87 -16.56 8.10
N SER A 124 9.61 -15.27 7.87
CA SER A 124 8.56 -14.78 6.98
C SER A 124 8.73 -15.32 5.56
N ARG A 125 9.95 -15.37 5.03
CA ARG A 125 10.22 -15.97 3.71
C ARG A 125 9.85 -17.45 3.68
N THR A 126 10.25 -18.18 4.71
CA THR A 126 9.98 -19.63 4.81
C THR A 126 8.49 -19.91 4.84
N ASP A 127 7.74 -19.12 5.62
CA ASP A 127 6.30 -19.28 5.74
C ASP A 127 5.57 -18.90 4.46
N ILE A 128 5.99 -17.83 3.77
CA ILE A 128 5.44 -17.48 2.45
C ILE A 128 5.63 -18.62 1.45
N ILE A 129 6.83 -19.22 1.37
CA ILE A 129 7.09 -20.33 0.43
C ILE A 129 6.20 -21.52 0.75
N LYS A 130 6.11 -21.90 2.04
CA LYS A 130 5.27 -23.03 2.48
C LYS A 130 3.79 -22.79 2.19
N ASP A 131 3.29 -21.60 2.50
CA ASP A 131 1.88 -21.26 2.30
C ASP A 131 1.51 -21.16 0.82
N MET A 132 2.38 -20.57 -0.01
CA MET A 132 2.12 -20.43 -1.44
C MET A 132 2.16 -21.77 -2.16
N LEU A 133 3.19 -22.59 -1.94
CA LEU A 133 3.31 -23.90 -2.60
C LEU A 133 2.36 -24.94 -2.00
N GLY A 134 2.14 -24.88 -0.68
CA GLY A 134 1.27 -25.78 0.05
C GLY A 134 -0.18 -25.75 -0.41
N LYS A 135 -0.68 -24.58 -0.85
CA LYS A 135 -2.00 -24.44 -1.51
C LYS A 135 -2.19 -25.35 -2.74
N TYR A 136 -1.09 -25.80 -3.35
CA TYR A 136 -1.08 -26.66 -4.53
C TYR A 136 -0.49 -28.05 -4.23
N ASN A 137 -0.42 -28.43 -2.95
CA ASN A 137 0.21 -29.67 -2.48
C ASN A 137 1.66 -29.84 -2.97
N LYS A 138 2.37 -28.72 -3.15
CA LYS A 138 3.80 -28.69 -3.47
C LYS A 138 4.60 -28.28 -2.25
N SER A 139 5.75 -28.90 -2.08
CA SER A 139 6.71 -28.56 -1.03
C SER A 139 8.11 -28.68 -1.59
N LEU A 140 9.00 -27.78 -1.17
CA LEU A 140 10.43 -27.89 -1.44
C LEU A 140 11.08 -28.81 -0.40
N ASP A 141 12.06 -29.60 -0.84
CA ASP A 141 12.93 -30.28 0.10
C ASP A 141 13.86 -29.29 0.81
N LYS A 142 14.62 -29.78 1.81
CA LYS A 142 15.50 -28.93 2.62
C LYS A 142 16.55 -28.20 1.80
N GLN A 143 17.11 -28.85 0.77
CA GLN A 143 18.17 -28.27 -0.05
C GLN A 143 17.58 -27.21 -0.99
N GLN A 144 16.47 -27.51 -1.65
CA GLN A 144 15.75 -26.56 -2.52
C GLN A 144 15.31 -25.31 -1.76
N MET A 145 14.77 -25.48 -0.54
CA MET A 145 14.40 -24.37 0.34
C MET A 145 15.61 -23.51 0.68
N GLN A 146 16.75 -24.12 1.05
CA GLN A 146 17.98 -23.40 1.36
C GLN A 146 18.49 -22.63 0.14
N THR A 147 18.52 -23.24 -1.05
CA THR A 147 18.96 -22.57 -2.28
C THR A 147 18.08 -21.37 -2.64
N LEU A 148 16.76 -21.49 -2.48
CA LEU A 148 15.84 -20.39 -2.76
C LEU A 148 16.01 -19.25 -1.74
N LEU A 149 16.13 -19.57 -0.45
CA LEU A 149 16.31 -18.59 0.63
C LEU A 149 17.69 -17.94 0.64
N SER A 150 18.72 -18.59 0.09
CA SER A 150 20.07 -18.02 -0.02
C SER A 150 20.16 -16.88 -1.02
N LYS A 151 19.20 -16.76 -1.95
CA LYS A 151 19.13 -15.64 -2.89
C LYS A 151 18.77 -14.37 -2.16
N GLU A 152 19.54 -13.31 -2.36
CA GLU A 152 19.25 -12.01 -1.74
C GLU A 152 17.87 -11.51 -2.15
N SER A 153 17.44 -11.73 -3.39
CA SER A 153 16.12 -11.32 -3.86
C SER A 153 14.95 -11.96 -3.10
N SER A 154 15.17 -13.05 -2.36
CA SER A 154 14.15 -13.66 -1.50
C SER A 154 13.68 -12.73 -0.36
N GLN A 155 14.43 -11.68 -0.01
CA GLN A 155 13.94 -10.67 0.94
C GLN A 155 12.79 -9.82 0.39
N ASN A 156 12.62 -9.78 -0.93
CA ASN A 156 11.57 -9.02 -1.59
C ASN A 156 10.31 -9.90 -1.73
N PRO A 157 9.17 -9.55 -1.09
CA PRO A 157 7.93 -10.33 -1.17
C PRO A 157 7.44 -10.57 -2.60
N LEU A 158 7.59 -9.59 -3.50
CA LEU A 158 7.13 -9.69 -4.88
C LEU A 158 7.98 -10.69 -5.67
N TRP A 159 9.31 -10.61 -5.53
CA TRP A 159 10.22 -11.56 -6.16
C TRP A 159 9.96 -12.98 -5.65
N LEU A 160 9.82 -13.14 -4.33
CA LEU A 160 9.59 -14.45 -3.73
C LEU A 160 8.25 -15.06 -4.16
N SER A 161 7.22 -14.23 -4.28
CA SER A 161 5.91 -14.66 -4.79
C SER A 161 5.99 -15.13 -6.24
N LEU A 162 6.72 -14.40 -7.10
CA LEU A 162 6.93 -14.77 -8.49
C LEU A 162 7.72 -16.09 -8.61
N ALA A 163 8.79 -16.25 -7.82
CA ALA A 163 9.56 -17.48 -7.77
C ALA A 163 8.67 -18.68 -7.36
N CYS A 164 7.80 -18.51 -6.37
CA CYS A 164 6.84 -19.54 -5.96
C CYS A 164 5.85 -19.87 -7.09
N GLU A 165 5.34 -18.88 -7.82
CA GLU A 165 4.46 -19.11 -8.97
C GLU A 165 5.16 -19.87 -10.11
N GLU A 166 6.42 -19.55 -10.40
CA GLU A 166 7.20 -20.31 -11.38
C GLU A 166 7.39 -21.77 -10.97
N LEU A 167 7.76 -22.02 -9.70
CA LEU A 167 7.92 -23.37 -9.15
C LEU A 167 6.59 -24.14 -9.10
N ARG A 168 5.49 -23.44 -8.89
CA ARG A 168 4.14 -24.00 -8.93
C ARG A 168 3.79 -24.49 -10.34
N VAL A 169 4.10 -23.74 -11.39
CA VAL A 169 3.80 -24.15 -12.78
C VAL A 169 4.78 -25.20 -13.29
N PHE A 170 6.00 -25.24 -12.75
CA PHE A 170 7.01 -26.19 -13.18
C PHE A 170 6.62 -27.65 -12.86
N GLY A 171 6.32 -28.43 -13.90
CA GLY A 171 5.81 -29.80 -13.77
C GLY A 171 6.88 -30.88 -13.57
N ASN A 172 8.16 -30.56 -13.79
CA ASN A 172 9.25 -31.52 -13.65
C ASN A 172 9.96 -31.36 -12.30
N PHE A 173 9.52 -32.13 -11.31
CA PHE A 173 10.05 -32.10 -9.95
C PHE A 173 11.57 -32.32 -9.87
N ARG A 174 12.16 -33.08 -10.80
CA ARG A 174 13.61 -33.40 -10.80
C ARG A 174 14.50 -32.24 -11.21
N MET A 175 13.94 -31.23 -11.89
CA MET A 175 14.69 -30.06 -12.36
C MET A 175 14.39 -28.80 -11.54
N ILE A 176 13.66 -28.92 -10.42
CA ILE A 176 13.35 -27.78 -9.55
C ILE A 176 14.63 -27.11 -9.04
N SER A 177 15.64 -27.89 -8.63
CA SER A 177 16.89 -27.32 -8.13
C SER A 177 17.60 -26.47 -9.20
N GLN A 178 17.68 -26.99 -10.43
CA GLN A 178 18.24 -26.25 -11.58
C GLN A 178 17.42 -24.99 -11.89
N LYS A 179 16.09 -25.09 -11.83
CA LYS A 179 15.21 -23.94 -12.06
C LYS A 179 15.40 -22.85 -11.02
N ILE A 180 15.61 -23.20 -9.74
CA ILE A 180 15.93 -22.23 -8.68
C ILE A 180 17.29 -21.57 -8.96
N GLU A 181 18.30 -22.33 -9.37
CA GLU A 181 19.63 -21.78 -9.70
C GLU A 181 19.58 -20.80 -10.89
N GLU A 182 18.77 -21.09 -11.90
CA GLU A 182 18.59 -20.24 -13.09
C GLU A 182 17.79 -18.95 -12.82
N MET A 183 17.10 -18.83 -11.67
CA MET A 183 16.38 -17.61 -11.32
C MET A 183 17.37 -16.46 -11.12
N LYS A 184 17.20 -15.38 -11.88
CA LYS A 184 17.99 -14.16 -11.72
C LYS A 184 17.75 -13.55 -10.33
N ASP A 185 18.82 -13.08 -9.71
CA ASP A 185 18.76 -12.28 -8.49
C ASP A 185 18.32 -10.85 -8.87
N GLY A 186 17.01 -10.67 -9.08
CA GLY A 186 16.41 -9.37 -9.38
C GLY A 186 15.04 -9.46 -10.05
N LEU A 187 14.19 -8.45 -9.81
CA LEU A 187 13.00 -8.19 -10.62
C LEU A 187 13.45 -7.32 -11.80
N TRP A 188 13.79 -7.98 -12.92
CA TRP A 188 14.22 -7.36 -14.17
C TRP A 188 15.63 -6.74 -14.12
N SER A 189 16.56 -7.35 -14.85
CA SER A 189 17.80 -6.72 -15.31
C SER A 189 17.52 -5.82 -16.50
#